data_AF-A0A945R2B6-F1
#
_entry.id   AF-A0A945R2B6-F1
#
_cell.length_a   1.000
_cell.length_b   1.000
_cell.length_c   1.000
_cell.angle_alpha   90.00
_cell.angle_beta   90.00
_cell.angle_gamma   90.00
#
_symmetry.space_group_name_H-M   'P 1'
#
loop_
_entity.id
_entity.type
_entity.pdbx_description
1 polymer ?
#
loop_
_entity_poly.entity_id
_entity_poly.type
_entity_poly.pdbx_seq_one_letter_code
_entity_poly.pdbx_strand_id
1 'polypeptide(L)' 'NTVIMHPLPRDSRADANELDNDLNDNPNLAIFRQTDNGVLIRMALFALILDVADQVEASSRAVNWYTAKRF' A
#
# COMPACT_ATOMS: atom_id res chain seq x y z
N ASN A 1 1.44 18.57 12.12
CA ASN A 1 1.75 17.18 11.71
C ASN A 1 1.04 16.95 10.40
N THR A 2 1.76 17.04 9.28
CA THR A 2 1.17 16.99 7.93
C THR A 2 1.65 15.71 7.28
N VAL A 3 0.76 14.94 6.66
CA VAL A 3 1.10 13.71 5.93
C VAL A 3 0.96 13.98 4.44
N ILE A 4 1.94 13.56 3.65
CA ILE A 4 1.94 13.73 2.20
C ILE A 4 1.65 12.38 1.55
N MET A 5 0.61 12.36 0.73
CA MET A 5 0.08 11.17 0.05
C MET A 5 0.09 11.43 -1.47
N HIS A 6 0.38 10.41 -2.26
CA HIS A 6 0.36 10.49 -3.72
C HIS A 6 0.19 9.08 -4.33
N PRO A 7 -0.78 8.88 -5.23
CA PRO A 7 -0.97 7.59 -5.90
C PRO A 7 0.17 7.29 -6.87
N LEU A 8 0.49 6.00 -7.05
CA LEU A 8 1.43 5.55 -8.07
C LEU A 8 0.72 5.26 -9.41
N PRO A 9 1.42 5.31 -10.56
CA PRO A 9 2.83 5.71 -10.70
C PRO A 9 3.00 7.22 -10.61
N ARG A 10 4.04 7.65 -9.89
CA ARG A 10 4.49 9.05 -9.89
C ARG A 10 5.14 9.39 -11.22
N ASP A 11 4.78 10.52 -11.81
CA ASP A 11 5.50 11.05 -12.97
C ASP A 11 6.87 11.57 -12.54
N SER A 12 7.93 11.06 -13.16
CA SER A 12 9.33 11.39 -12.86
C SER A 12 10.03 12.10 -14.02
N ARG A 13 9.30 12.45 -15.09
CA ARG A 13 9.86 13.18 -16.22
C ARG A 13 10.26 14.59 -15.77
N ALA A 14 11.42 15.07 -16.22
CA ALA A 14 12.02 16.32 -15.73
C ALA A 14 11.14 17.57 -15.98
N ASP A 15 10.26 17.53 -16.98
CA ASP A 15 9.32 18.59 -17.36
C ASP A 15 7.90 18.39 -16.80
N ALA A 16 7.63 17.25 -16.15
CA ALA A 16 6.30 16.86 -15.65
C ALA A 16 6.34 16.21 -14.25
N ASN A 17 7.41 16.44 -13.48
CA ASN A 17 7.62 15.80 -12.18
C ASN A 17 6.56 16.29 -11.18
N GLU A 18 5.66 15.40 -10.75
CA GLU A 18 4.53 15.76 -9.88
C GLU A 18 4.96 16.08 -8.44
N LEU A 19 6.11 15.52 -8.01
CA LEU A 19 6.75 15.76 -6.72
C LEU A 19 8.26 15.84 -6.96
N ASP A 20 9.02 16.64 -6.22
CA ASP A 20 10.47 16.65 -6.36
C ASP A 20 11.12 15.47 -5.59
N ASN A 21 12.32 15.05 -5.99
CA ASN A 21 13.06 13.92 -5.43
C ASN A 21 13.57 14.20 -4.01
N ASP A 22 13.73 15.46 -3.63
CA ASP A 22 14.05 15.88 -2.26
C ASP A 22 13.03 15.35 -1.23
N LEU A 23 11.78 15.14 -1.66
CA LEU A 23 10.69 14.69 -0.81
C LEU A 23 10.79 13.20 -0.47
N ASN A 24 11.61 12.42 -1.20
CA ASN A 24 11.77 10.99 -0.97
C ASN A 24 12.29 10.67 0.44
N ASP A 25 13.13 11.55 0.99
CA ASP A 25 13.70 11.43 2.33
C ASP A 25 12.85 12.13 3.40
N ASN A 26 11.72 12.74 3.01
CA ASN A 26 10.85 13.44 3.95
C ASN A 26 10.08 12.43 4.82
N PRO A 27 10.21 12.47 6.16
CA PRO A 27 9.55 11.51 7.04
C PRO A 27 8.02 11.57 7.00
N ASN A 28 7.45 12.65 6.47
CA ASN A 28 6.00 12.82 6.31
C ASN A 28 5.47 12.25 4.98
N LEU A 29 6.35 11.80 4.08
CA LEU A 29 5.95 11.19 2.81
C LEU A 29 5.50 9.75 3.04
N ALA A 30 4.24 9.46 2.69
CA ALA A 30 3.59 8.19 2.97
C ALA A 30 3.09 7.46 1.70
N ILE A 31 3.75 7.68 0.55
CA ILE A 31 3.39 7.07 -0.75
C ILE A 31 3.36 5.53 -0.68
N PHE A 32 4.34 4.91 -0.03
CA PHE A 32 4.37 3.45 0.11
C PHE A 32 3.29 2.94 1.07
N ARG A 33 3.07 3.63 2.19
CA ARG A 33 1.96 3.30 3.11
C ARG A 33 0.60 3.39 2.41
N GLN A 34 0.39 4.37 1.54
CA GLN A 34 -0.81 4.49 0.71
C GLN A 34 -0.98 3.26 -0.20
N THR A 35 0.09 2.91 -0.91
CA THR A 35 0.08 1.81 -1.89
C THR A 35 -0.15 0.47 -1.21
N ASP A 36 0.52 0.22 -0.08
CA ASP A 36 0.39 -1.01 0.72
C ASP A 36 -1.04 -1.18 1.25
N ASN A 37 -1.63 -0.10 1.77
CA ASN A 37 -3.02 -0.10 2.24
C ASN A 37 -4.02 -0.43 1.14
N GLY A 38 -3.67 -0.21 -0.14
CA GLY A 38 -4.53 -0.55 -1.26
C GLY A 38 -4.90 -2.03 -1.31
N VAL A 39 -4.02 -2.94 -0.89
CA VAL A 39 -4.31 -4.39 -0.88
C VAL A 39 -5.39 -4.70 0.15
N LEU A 40 -5.22 -4.24 1.40
CA LEU A 40 -6.16 -4.50 2.48
C LEU A 40 -7.54 -3.90 2.21
N ILE A 41 -7.57 -2.67 1.66
CA ILE A 41 -8.84 -2.02 1.28
C ILE A 41 -9.58 -2.83 0.21
N ARG A 42 -8.87 -3.33 -0.81
CA ARG A 42 -9.48 -4.17 -1.85
C ARG A 42 -9.96 -5.51 -1.29
N MET A 43 -9.18 -6.14 -0.41
CA MET A 43 -9.59 -7.38 0.27
C MET A 43 -10.88 -7.19 1.07
N ALA A 44 -10.95 -6.11 1.86
CA ALA A 44 -12.15 -5.77 2.62
C ALA A 44 -13.34 -5.49 1.70
N LEU A 45 -13.14 -4.73 0.62
CA LEU A 45 -14.19 -4.44 -0.35
C LEU A 45 -14.77 -5.71 -0.98
N PHE A 46 -13.92 -6.66 -1.41
CA PHE A 46 -14.40 -7.93 -1.96
C PHE A 46 -15.10 -8.78 -0.90
N ALA A 47 -14.56 -8.86 0.31
CA ALA A 47 -15.15 -9.65 1.39
C ALA A 47 -16.54 -9.13 1.78
N LEU A 48 -16.74 -7.81 1.82
CA LEU A 48 -18.03 -7.19 2.12
C LEU A 48 -19.04 -7.33 0.97
N ILE A 49 -18.61 -7.12 -0.29
CA ILE A 49 -19.50 -7.24 -1.46
C ILE A 49 -19.99 -8.69 -1.63
N LEU A 50 -19.13 -9.66 -1.36
CA LEU A 50 -19.45 -11.09 -1.49
C LEU A 50 -20.10 -11.67 -0.22
N ASP A 51 -20.25 -10.88 0.84
CA ASP A 51 -20.81 -11.29 2.14
C ASP A 51 -20.08 -12.49 2.79
N VAL A 52 -18.75 -12.46 2.74
CA VAL A 52 -17.87 -13.52 3.27
C VAL A 52 -16.89 -13.02 4.33
N ALA A 53 -17.07 -11.79 4.84
CA ALA A 53 -16.17 -11.20 5.83
C ALA A 53 -15.96 -12.10 7.07
N ASP A 54 -17.03 -12.76 7.52
CA ASP A 54 -17.03 -13.64 8.69
C ASP A 54 -16.24 -14.95 8.47
N GLN A 55 -15.96 -15.29 7.20
CA GLN A 55 -15.25 -16.53 6.82
C GLN A 55 -13.74 -16.32 6.67
N VAL A 56 -13.25 -15.08 6.69
CA VAL A 56 -11.84 -14.76 6.42
C VAL A 56 -10.91 -15.42 7.44
N GLU A 57 -11.22 -15.29 8.74
CA GLU A 57 -10.38 -15.87 9.79
C GLU A 57 -10.40 -17.40 9.75
N ALA A 58 -11.59 -17.99 9.56
CA ALA A 58 -11.78 -19.44 9.51
C ALA A 58 -11.08 -20.11 8.31
N SER A 59 -10.88 -19.37 7.21
CA SER A 59 -10.19 -19.85 6.00
C SER A 59 -8.72 -19.41 5.93
N SER A 60 -8.24 -18.66 6.91
CA SER A 60 -6.85 -18.20 6.97
C SER A 60 -5.90 -19.37 7.26
N ARG A 61 -4.65 -19.23 6.81
CA ARG A 61 -3.58 -20.19 7.08
C ARG A 61 -2.23 -19.50 7.14
N ALA A 62 -1.29 -20.09 7.87
CA ALA A 62 0.08 -19.59 7.92
C ALA A 62 0.70 -19.57 6.51
N VAL A 63 1.34 -18.45 6.16
CA VAL A 63 2.07 -18.30 4.90
C VAL A 63 3.33 -19.15 4.95
N ASN A 64 3.50 -20.05 3.98
CA ASN A 64 4.64 -20.96 3.91
C ASN A 64 5.70 -20.53 2.88
N TRP A 65 5.62 -19.31 2.37
CA TRP A 65 6.55 -18.81 1.36
C TRP A 65 7.86 -18.35 2.01
N TYR A 66 8.98 -18.72 1.38
CA TYR A 66 10.30 -18.29 1.79
C TYR A 66 10.55 -16.85 1.33
N THR A 67 10.86 -15.95 2.26
CA THR A 67 11.34 -14.59 1.97
C THR A 67 12.80 -14.50 2.36
N ALA A 68 13.68 -14.25 1.38
CA ALA A 68 15.13 -14.14 1.59
C ALA A 68 15.55 -12.95 2.48
N LYS A 69 14.66 -11.98 2.70
CA LYS A 69 14.90 -10.80 3.52
C LYS A 69 14.07 -10.87 4.80
N ARG A 70 14.73 -11.16 5.90
CA ARG A 70 14.23 -10.88 7.24
C ARG A 70 15.36 -10.41 8.15
N PHE A 71 16.09 -9.38 7.72
CA PHE A 71 16.85 -8.43 8.55
C PHE A 71 17.05 -7.14 7.75
#